data_AF-C0EDA0-F1
#
_entry.id   AF-C0EDA0-F1
#
_cell.length_a   1.000
_cell.length_b   1.000
_cell.length_c   1.000
_cell.angle_alpha   90.00
_cell.angle_beta   90.00
_cell.angle_gamma   90.00
#
_symmetry.space_group_name_H-M   'P 1'
#
loop_
_entity.id
_entity.type
_entity.pdbx_description
1 polymer ?
#
loop_
_entity_poly.entity_id
_entity_poly.type
_entity_poly.pdbx_seq_one_letter_code
_entity_poly.pdbx_strand_id
1 'polypeptide(L)'
;MKIARYGDWKIAVNIEKTRQYYSHYKKIDNQANRNFAEYCKTLSAEEREFFDAFAITPECCEIEHIGVSKKGACPCGGYYLVCGTYLEYPPKNLTTIEELAENDFIDDRPDPRIAIGLFQFDFQCDKYEIKDIPENIPDGFICIRFWCEEMKWLLPEKPEEIMYEPPRFWEIIRIIKEKTDYKKQQFFDSEETKQEFITIFKNLNIQYYPLSKKETTAYKKQWVAAFSPLDKNLKEIKKLCLDTRKFTSFLWHIFSFEYLKCETEENAKILFNKENKSTCVIISNCDNIAYKLQNAENLSAELLEQFIDVTVTAGDFSWTYSKTHESMCGPYFYRKQPKLF
;
A
#
# COMPACT_ATOMS: atom_id res chain seq x y z
N MET A 1 -47.40 10.54 -3.79
CA MET A 1 -46.44 9.73 -3.00
C MET A 1 -47.07 8.36 -2.77
N LYS A 2 -46.33 7.28 -3.04
CA LYS A 2 -46.71 5.90 -2.67
C LYS A 2 -46.13 5.61 -1.29
N ILE A 3 -46.85 4.87 -0.43
CA ILE A 3 -46.30 4.42 0.85
C ILE A 3 -45.81 2.98 0.69
N ALA A 4 -44.52 2.76 0.95
CA ALA A 4 -43.91 1.43 1.04
C ALA A 4 -43.72 1.06 2.51
N ARG A 5 -44.00 -0.21 2.86
CA ARG A 5 -43.80 -0.76 4.20
C ARG A 5 -42.96 -2.02 4.10
N TYR A 6 -41.84 -2.06 4.80
CA TYR A 6 -40.98 -3.23 4.91
C TYR A 6 -40.45 -3.31 6.34
N GLY A 7 -40.73 -4.42 7.04
CA GLY A 7 -40.47 -4.50 8.48
C GLY A 7 -41.12 -3.34 9.23
N ASP A 8 -40.37 -2.69 10.12
CA ASP A 8 -40.79 -1.51 10.87
C ASP A 8 -40.59 -0.18 10.12
N TRP A 9 -40.15 -0.24 8.85
CA TRP A 9 -39.96 0.93 8.02
C TRP A 9 -41.24 1.30 7.28
N LYS A 10 -41.58 2.58 7.31
CA LYS A 10 -42.63 3.17 6.47
C LYS A 10 -42.08 4.36 5.72
N ILE A 11 -42.12 4.30 4.41
CA ILE A 11 -41.42 5.24 3.54
C ILE A 11 -42.40 5.84 2.55
N ALA A 12 -42.43 7.17 2.46
CA ALA A 12 -43.15 7.87 1.41
C ALA A 12 -42.24 8.02 0.19
N VAL A 13 -42.61 7.41 -0.92
CA VAL A 13 -41.83 7.36 -2.16
C VAL A 13 -42.47 8.24 -3.24
N ASN A 14 -41.66 9.07 -3.88
CA ASN A 14 -42.02 9.79 -5.10
C ASN A 14 -41.64 8.94 -6.32
N ILE A 15 -42.54 8.04 -6.70
CA ILE A 15 -42.34 7.08 -7.79
C ILE A 15 -41.91 7.75 -9.10
N GLU A 16 -42.52 8.87 -9.47
CA GLU A 16 -42.20 9.55 -10.73
C GLU A 16 -40.79 10.13 -10.73
N LYS A 17 -40.40 10.84 -9.65
CA LYS A 17 -39.05 11.38 -9.53
C LYS A 17 -37.99 10.28 -9.44
N THR A 18 -38.26 9.17 -8.76
CA THR A 18 -37.32 8.04 -8.70
C THR A 18 -37.15 7.40 -10.08
N ARG A 19 -38.23 7.20 -10.85
CA ARG A 19 -38.12 6.72 -12.25
C ARG A 19 -37.33 7.69 -13.12
N GLN A 20 -37.60 8.99 -13.00
CA GLN A 20 -36.85 10.01 -13.73
C GLN A 20 -35.37 9.99 -13.39
N TYR A 21 -35.01 9.77 -12.13
CA TYR A 21 -33.61 9.62 -11.73
C TYR A 21 -32.96 8.42 -12.45
N TYR A 22 -33.59 7.25 -12.41
CA TYR A 22 -33.03 6.04 -13.02
C TYR A 22 -33.05 6.05 -14.56
N SER A 23 -33.95 6.79 -15.20
CA SER A 23 -33.94 6.95 -16.67
C SER A 23 -32.73 7.75 -17.18
N HIS A 24 -32.11 8.56 -16.32
CA HIS A 24 -30.90 9.31 -16.62
C HIS A 24 -29.64 8.70 -15.97
N TYR A 25 -29.77 7.56 -15.30
CA TYR A 25 -28.66 6.92 -14.62
C TYR A 25 -27.63 6.41 -15.64
N LYS A 26 -26.40 6.90 -15.53
CA LYS A 26 -25.29 6.45 -16.38
C LYS A 26 -24.72 5.15 -15.80
N LYS A 27 -25.03 4.02 -16.44
CA LYS A 27 -24.50 2.71 -16.04
C LYS A 27 -22.96 2.72 -16.07
N ILE A 28 -22.37 2.13 -15.03
CA ILE A 28 -20.94 1.87 -14.95
C ILE A 28 -20.68 0.55 -15.68
N ASP A 29 -19.73 0.56 -16.62
CA ASP A 29 -19.38 -0.61 -17.41
C ASP A 29 -18.12 -1.28 -16.85
N ASN A 30 -18.32 -2.08 -15.81
CA ASN A 30 -17.32 -3.02 -15.27
C ASN A 30 -17.93 -4.42 -15.19
N GLN A 31 -17.11 -5.46 -14.96
CA GLN A 31 -17.61 -6.83 -14.96
C GLN A 31 -18.63 -7.10 -13.85
N ALA A 32 -18.45 -6.53 -12.65
CA ALA A 32 -19.38 -6.73 -11.53
C ALA A 32 -20.77 -6.16 -11.82
N ASN A 33 -20.84 -4.95 -12.38
CA ASN A 33 -22.06 -4.31 -12.83
C ASN A 33 -22.74 -5.08 -13.96
N ARG A 34 -21.97 -5.57 -14.95
CA ARG A 34 -22.52 -6.43 -16.01
C ARG A 34 -23.05 -7.76 -15.47
N ASN A 35 -22.33 -8.37 -14.53
CA ASN A 35 -22.75 -9.61 -13.88
C ASN A 35 -24.03 -9.42 -13.06
N PHE A 36 -24.10 -8.33 -12.30
CA PHE A 36 -25.29 -7.95 -11.54
C PHE A 36 -26.48 -7.70 -12.46
N ALA A 37 -26.29 -6.99 -13.57
CA ALA A 37 -27.33 -6.78 -14.58
C ALA A 37 -27.84 -8.09 -15.19
N GLU A 38 -26.97 -9.08 -15.40
CA GLU A 38 -27.38 -10.42 -15.83
C GLU A 38 -28.21 -11.12 -14.75
N TYR A 39 -27.77 -11.03 -13.49
CA TYR A 39 -28.50 -11.58 -12.35
C TYR A 39 -29.90 -10.94 -12.20
N CYS A 40 -30.02 -9.62 -12.41
CA CYS A 40 -31.29 -8.90 -12.35
C CYS A 40 -32.38 -9.45 -13.30
N LYS A 41 -32.00 -10.11 -14.40
CA LYS A 41 -32.95 -10.78 -15.31
C LYS A 41 -33.60 -12.01 -14.69
N THR A 42 -32.98 -12.58 -13.66
CA THR A 42 -33.37 -13.82 -12.98
C THR A 42 -33.96 -13.60 -11.59
N LEU A 43 -34.23 -12.34 -11.21
CA LEU A 43 -34.82 -12.02 -9.90
C LEU A 43 -36.07 -12.86 -9.62
N SER A 44 -36.30 -13.15 -8.34
CA SER A 44 -37.55 -13.76 -7.88
C SER A 44 -38.72 -12.77 -8.04
N ALA A 45 -39.96 -13.25 -7.89
CA ALA A 45 -41.12 -12.36 -7.90
C ALA A 45 -41.09 -11.37 -6.71
N GLU A 46 -40.67 -11.86 -5.55
CA GLU A 46 -40.55 -11.08 -4.31
C GLU A 46 -39.50 -9.96 -4.43
N GLU A 47 -38.34 -10.29 -5.01
CA GLU A 47 -37.27 -9.31 -5.27
C GLU A 47 -37.73 -8.23 -6.26
N ARG A 48 -38.40 -8.62 -7.35
CA ARG A 48 -38.97 -7.65 -8.30
C ARG A 48 -40.00 -6.74 -7.63
N GLU A 49 -40.89 -7.29 -6.81
CA GLU A 49 -41.90 -6.51 -6.10
C GLU A 49 -41.27 -5.46 -5.18
N PHE A 50 -40.15 -5.79 -4.52
CA PHE A 50 -39.39 -4.82 -3.73
C PHE A 50 -38.88 -3.65 -4.58
N PHE A 51 -38.19 -3.91 -5.69
CA PHE A 51 -37.68 -2.84 -6.55
C PHE A 51 -38.82 -2.00 -7.15
N ASP A 52 -39.92 -2.64 -7.56
CA ASP A 52 -41.13 -1.97 -8.06
C ASP A 52 -41.82 -1.10 -7.00
N ALA A 53 -41.77 -1.50 -5.72
CA ALA A 53 -42.32 -0.73 -4.62
C ALA A 53 -41.67 0.66 -4.50
N PHE A 54 -40.37 0.73 -4.79
CA PHE A 54 -39.57 1.95 -4.77
C PHE A 54 -39.36 2.58 -6.15
N ALA A 55 -39.83 1.92 -7.21
CA ALA A 55 -39.58 2.27 -8.61
C ALA A 55 -38.09 2.39 -8.97
N ILE A 56 -37.30 1.50 -8.38
CA ILE A 56 -35.88 1.31 -8.67
C ILE A 56 -35.75 0.48 -9.94
N THR A 57 -34.82 0.86 -10.82
CA THR A 57 -34.34 -0.03 -11.89
C THR A 57 -33.17 -0.83 -11.33
N PRO A 58 -33.31 -2.15 -11.07
CA PRO A 58 -32.36 -2.90 -10.25
C PRO A 58 -30.92 -2.80 -10.76
N GLU A 59 -30.68 -2.93 -12.06
CA GLU A 59 -29.34 -2.92 -12.60
C GLU A 59 -28.67 -1.52 -12.66
N CYS A 60 -29.38 -0.46 -12.24
CA CYS A 60 -28.89 0.91 -12.20
C CYS A 60 -28.31 1.29 -10.83
N CYS A 61 -27.28 0.57 -10.39
CA CYS A 61 -26.51 0.90 -9.19
C CYS A 61 -25.01 0.74 -9.46
N GLU A 62 -24.19 1.31 -8.58
CA GLU A 62 -22.76 1.00 -8.53
C GLU A 62 -22.55 -0.23 -7.66
N ILE A 63 -21.86 -1.23 -8.18
CA ILE A 63 -21.63 -2.49 -7.49
C ILE A 63 -20.27 -2.44 -6.79
N GLU A 64 -20.30 -2.61 -5.49
CA GLU A 64 -19.14 -2.92 -4.67
C GLU A 64 -19.05 -4.45 -4.53
N HIS A 65 -17.87 -5.02 -4.76
CA HIS A 65 -17.65 -6.45 -4.56
C HIS A 65 -16.21 -6.71 -4.08
N ILE A 66 -15.96 -7.91 -3.55
CA ILE A 66 -14.63 -8.33 -3.06
C ILE A 66 -13.99 -9.40 -3.95
N GLY A 67 -14.42 -9.46 -5.21
CA GLY A 67 -14.06 -10.50 -6.17
C GLY A 67 -14.98 -11.72 -6.15
N VAL A 68 -14.64 -12.72 -6.97
CA VAL A 68 -15.39 -13.97 -7.12
C VAL A 68 -14.69 -15.09 -6.37
N SER A 69 -15.44 -15.84 -5.56
CA SER A 69 -14.94 -17.03 -4.86
C SER A 69 -14.63 -18.18 -5.84
N LYS A 70 -13.81 -19.16 -5.44
CA LYS A 70 -13.57 -20.35 -6.28
C LYS A 70 -14.83 -21.19 -6.56
N LYS A 71 -15.89 -21.00 -5.76
CA LYS A 71 -17.19 -21.66 -5.95
C LYS A 71 -18.10 -20.89 -6.92
N GLY A 72 -17.66 -19.74 -7.43
CA GLY A 72 -18.43 -18.91 -8.36
C GLY A 72 -19.42 -17.95 -7.70
N ALA A 73 -19.42 -17.85 -6.37
CA ALA A 73 -20.16 -16.79 -5.67
C ALA A 73 -19.41 -15.46 -5.78
N CYS A 74 -20.14 -14.38 -6.03
CA CYS A 74 -19.70 -13.01 -6.21
C CYS A 74 -20.43 -12.15 -5.16
N PRO A 75 -19.98 -12.18 -3.88
CA PRO A 75 -20.57 -11.36 -2.84
C PRO A 75 -20.44 -9.89 -3.23
N CYS A 76 -21.58 -9.21 -3.26
CA CYS A 76 -21.66 -7.83 -3.71
C CYS A 76 -22.60 -7.00 -2.83
N GLY A 77 -22.49 -5.69 -2.97
CA GLY A 77 -23.41 -4.72 -2.40
C GLY A 77 -23.43 -3.45 -3.23
N GLY A 78 -24.21 -2.49 -2.78
CA GLY A 78 -24.29 -1.20 -3.43
C GLY A 78 -25.39 -0.35 -2.84
N TYR A 79 -25.69 0.75 -3.52
CA TYR A 79 -26.65 1.76 -3.07
C TYR A 79 -27.71 2.03 -4.13
N TYR A 80 -28.94 2.20 -3.66
CA TYR A 80 -30.04 2.76 -4.42
C TYR A 80 -30.48 4.08 -3.82
N LEU A 81 -30.78 5.06 -4.68
CA LEU A 81 -31.28 6.35 -4.27
C LEU A 81 -32.76 6.45 -4.65
N VAL A 82 -33.59 6.79 -3.68
CA VAL A 82 -35.03 6.87 -3.86
C VAL A 82 -35.50 8.26 -3.47
N CYS A 83 -36.23 8.96 -4.34
CA CYS A 83 -36.83 10.24 -3.98
C CYS A 83 -37.96 9.99 -2.97
N GLY A 84 -37.83 10.48 -1.73
CA GLY A 84 -38.75 10.12 -0.67
C GLY A 84 -38.36 10.63 0.70
N THR A 85 -39.12 10.19 1.70
CA THR A 85 -38.84 10.50 3.10
C THR A 85 -39.30 9.35 4.01
N TYR A 86 -38.59 9.18 5.12
CA TYR A 86 -38.95 8.23 6.17
C TYR A 86 -40.13 8.77 6.99
N LEU A 87 -41.22 8.00 7.05
CA LEU A 87 -42.39 8.31 7.89
C LEU A 87 -42.30 7.62 9.26
N GLU A 88 -41.90 6.34 9.25
CA GLU A 88 -41.64 5.52 10.45
C GLU A 88 -40.33 4.75 10.19
N TYR A 89 -39.52 4.58 11.24
CA TYR A 89 -38.28 3.80 11.22
C TYR A 89 -38.18 3.01 12.52
N PRO A 90 -37.47 1.86 12.54
CA PRO A 90 -37.30 1.03 13.73
C PRO A 90 -36.82 1.85 14.94
N PRO A 91 -37.27 1.52 16.16
CA PRO A 91 -36.85 2.22 17.36
C PRO A 91 -35.32 2.15 17.51
N LYS A 92 -34.71 3.27 17.91
CA LYS A 92 -33.28 3.35 18.17
C LYS A 92 -32.98 2.60 19.46
N ASN A 93 -32.56 1.35 19.36
CA ASN A 93 -32.07 0.60 20.52
C ASN A 93 -30.60 0.96 20.70
N LEU A 94 -30.30 1.95 21.53
CA LEU A 94 -28.92 2.25 21.90
C LEU A 94 -28.47 1.26 22.97
N THR A 95 -27.41 0.50 22.68
CA THR A 95 -26.74 -0.33 23.66
C THR A 95 -25.45 0.36 24.05
N THR A 96 -25.23 0.55 25.35
CA THR A 96 -23.99 1.15 25.83
C THR A 96 -22.83 0.16 25.71
N ILE A 97 -21.59 0.66 25.76
CA ILE A 97 -20.42 -0.22 25.76
C ILE A 97 -20.44 -1.11 27.02
N GLU A 98 -20.96 -0.59 28.13
CA GLU A 98 -21.12 -1.30 29.39
C GLU A 98 -22.10 -2.47 29.24
N GLU A 99 -23.25 -2.27 28.60
CA GLU A 99 -24.23 -3.34 28.32
C GLU A 99 -23.67 -4.40 27.36
N LEU A 100 -22.91 -3.99 26.34
CA LEU A 100 -22.20 -4.95 25.46
C LEU A 100 -21.16 -5.74 26.26
N ALA A 101 -20.39 -5.09 27.13
CA ALA A 101 -19.39 -5.77 27.96
C ALA A 101 -20.03 -6.76 28.94
N GLU A 102 -21.22 -6.45 29.46
CA GLU A 102 -22.01 -7.37 30.30
C GLU A 102 -22.52 -8.60 29.51
N ASN A 103 -22.62 -8.50 28.17
CA ASN A 103 -23.04 -9.58 27.28
C ASN A 103 -21.88 -10.16 26.44
N ASP A 104 -20.64 -10.14 26.94
CA ASP A 104 -19.44 -10.66 26.24
C ASP A 104 -19.22 -10.05 24.83
N PHE A 105 -19.64 -8.80 24.63
CA PHE A 105 -19.66 -8.08 23.35
C PHE A 105 -20.52 -8.76 22.27
N ILE A 106 -21.48 -9.58 22.68
CA ILE A 106 -22.50 -10.15 21.80
C ILE A 106 -23.64 -9.13 21.68
N ASP A 107 -23.90 -8.70 20.46
CA ASP A 107 -25.06 -7.88 20.12
C ASP A 107 -26.20 -8.80 19.70
N ASP A 108 -27.16 -9.03 20.60
CA ASP A 108 -28.30 -9.92 20.40
C ASP A 108 -29.54 -9.20 19.83
N ARG A 109 -29.41 -7.91 19.49
CA ARG A 109 -30.49 -7.12 18.91
C ARG A 109 -30.91 -7.71 17.56
N PRO A 110 -32.20 -7.64 17.20
CA PRO A 110 -32.64 -8.00 15.87
C PRO A 110 -31.97 -7.10 14.85
N ASP A 111 -31.34 -7.71 13.85
CA ASP A 111 -30.73 -7.01 12.73
C ASP A 111 -31.79 -6.15 12.02
N PRO A 112 -31.61 -4.82 11.94
CA PRO A 112 -32.60 -3.94 11.31
C PRO A 112 -32.68 -4.14 9.79
N ARG A 113 -31.75 -4.92 9.20
CA ARG A 113 -31.75 -5.27 7.78
C ARG A 113 -32.95 -6.12 7.42
N ILE A 114 -33.47 -5.88 6.22
CA ILE A 114 -34.60 -6.62 5.67
C ILE A 114 -34.09 -7.59 4.64
N ALA A 115 -34.35 -8.88 4.84
CA ALA A 115 -34.07 -9.91 3.85
C ALA A 115 -35.22 -10.00 2.85
N ILE A 116 -34.92 -9.91 1.56
CA ILE A 116 -35.84 -10.11 0.44
C ILE A 116 -35.13 -11.00 -0.58
N GLY A 117 -35.55 -12.26 -0.70
CA GLY A 117 -34.83 -13.24 -1.51
C GLY A 117 -33.36 -13.38 -1.10
N LEU A 118 -32.44 -13.19 -2.04
CA LEU A 118 -30.98 -13.24 -1.79
C LEU A 118 -30.39 -11.91 -1.32
N PHE A 119 -31.21 -10.87 -1.18
CA PHE A 119 -30.76 -9.54 -0.80
C PHE A 119 -31.03 -9.25 0.66
N GLN A 120 -30.10 -8.56 1.30
CA GLN A 120 -30.30 -7.87 2.56
C GLN A 120 -30.29 -6.37 2.28
N PHE A 121 -31.30 -5.64 2.74
CA PHE A 121 -31.42 -4.20 2.55
C PHE A 121 -31.32 -3.46 3.88
N ASP A 122 -30.57 -2.35 3.90
CA ASP A 122 -30.47 -1.42 5.03
C ASP A 122 -30.84 0.00 4.59
N PHE A 123 -31.79 0.61 5.28
CA PHE A 123 -32.28 1.94 4.98
C PHE A 123 -31.44 2.98 5.72
N GLN A 124 -30.61 3.71 4.98
CA GLN A 124 -29.69 4.66 5.58
C GLN A 124 -30.43 5.96 5.94
N CYS A 125 -30.34 6.37 7.20
CA CYS A 125 -30.97 7.59 7.71
C CYS A 125 -29.99 8.34 8.62
N ASP A 126 -29.99 9.67 8.52
CA ASP A 126 -29.08 10.55 9.27
C ASP A 126 -29.18 10.45 10.79
N LYS A 127 -30.26 9.84 11.29
CA LYS A 127 -30.51 9.63 12.71
C LYS A 127 -29.83 8.38 13.28
N TYR A 128 -29.29 7.50 12.43
CA TYR A 128 -28.51 6.33 12.85
C TYR A 128 -27.06 6.70 13.10
N GLU A 129 -26.45 6.04 14.09
CA GLU A 129 -25.04 6.27 14.47
C GLU A 129 -24.07 5.65 13.47
N ILE A 130 -24.41 4.45 12.99
CA ILE A 130 -23.68 3.78 11.93
C ILE A 130 -24.46 4.04 10.65
N LYS A 131 -24.05 5.08 9.91
CA LYS A 131 -24.64 5.42 8.62
C LYS A 131 -23.55 5.43 7.56
N ASP A 132 -23.83 4.80 6.43
CA ASP A 132 -22.96 4.76 5.27
C ASP A 132 -23.69 5.44 4.11
N ILE A 133 -23.76 6.77 4.19
CA ILE A 133 -24.50 7.61 3.26
C ILE A 133 -23.50 8.28 2.32
N PRO A 134 -23.60 8.06 0.99
CA PRO A 134 -22.75 8.76 0.02
C PRO A 134 -22.85 10.29 0.15
N GLU A 135 -21.73 11.00 -0.01
CA GLU A 135 -21.67 12.47 0.18
C GLU A 135 -22.53 13.25 -0.84
N ASN A 136 -22.82 12.67 -2.00
CA ASN A 136 -23.45 13.36 -3.15
C ASN A 136 -24.87 12.85 -3.46
N ILE A 137 -25.73 12.74 -2.44
CA ILE A 137 -27.13 12.37 -2.64
C ILE A 137 -27.94 13.61 -3.10
N PRO A 138 -28.76 13.50 -4.17
CA PRO A 138 -29.62 14.59 -4.59
C PRO A 138 -30.65 14.98 -3.52
N ASP A 139 -30.99 16.27 -3.43
CA ASP A 139 -31.97 16.76 -2.46
C ASP A 139 -33.30 16.01 -2.53
N GLY A 140 -33.77 15.56 -1.35
CA GLY A 140 -35.02 14.82 -1.22
C GLY A 140 -34.92 13.35 -1.64
N PHE A 141 -33.72 12.80 -1.79
CA PHE A 141 -33.48 11.37 -1.93
C PHE A 141 -33.03 10.76 -0.60
N ILE A 142 -33.46 9.52 -0.37
CA ILE A 142 -32.96 8.64 0.68
C ILE A 142 -32.06 7.58 0.05
N CYS A 143 -31.20 6.98 0.86
CA CYS A 143 -30.28 5.92 0.44
C CYS A 143 -30.72 4.57 1.02
N ILE A 144 -30.77 3.55 0.16
CA ILE A 144 -31.00 2.16 0.53
C ILE A 144 -29.74 1.39 0.15
N ARG A 145 -29.04 0.84 1.13
CA ARG A 145 -27.90 -0.05 0.91
C ARG A 145 -28.40 -1.48 0.76
N PHE A 146 -27.73 -2.27 -0.08
CA PHE A 146 -27.99 -3.69 -0.17
C PHE A 146 -26.70 -4.52 -0.12
N TRP A 147 -26.85 -5.78 0.26
CA TRP A 147 -25.84 -6.82 0.14
C TRP A 147 -26.46 -8.10 -0.40
N CYS A 148 -25.68 -8.85 -1.16
CA CYS A 148 -26.01 -10.18 -1.65
C CYS A 148 -24.75 -11.05 -1.58
N GLU A 149 -24.68 -11.96 -0.61
CA GLU A 149 -23.49 -12.79 -0.36
C GLU A 149 -23.35 -13.95 -1.37
N GLU A 150 -24.46 -14.44 -1.89
CA GLU A 150 -24.53 -15.66 -2.69
C GLU A 150 -24.83 -15.42 -4.18
N MET A 151 -24.72 -14.18 -4.66
CA MET A 151 -24.91 -13.88 -6.09
C MET A 151 -23.93 -14.72 -6.93
N LYS A 152 -24.40 -15.36 -7.99
CA LYS A 152 -23.53 -16.17 -8.87
C LYS A 152 -22.83 -15.32 -9.92
N TRP A 153 -21.64 -15.76 -10.33
CA TRP A 153 -21.02 -15.30 -11.57
C TRP A 153 -21.72 -15.94 -12.76
N LEU A 154 -22.31 -15.10 -13.61
CA LEU A 154 -23.11 -15.47 -14.79
C LEU A 154 -22.46 -15.05 -16.11
N LEU A 155 -21.45 -14.18 -16.06
CA LEU A 155 -20.75 -13.76 -17.28
C LEU A 155 -19.90 -14.91 -17.87
N PRO A 156 -19.81 -15.00 -19.21
CA PRO A 156 -18.99 -16.02 -19.87
C PRO A 156 -17.48 -15.75 -19.76
N GLU A 157 -17.09 -14.50 -19.55
CA GLU A 157 -15.71 -14.11 -19.31
C GLU A 157 -15.25 -14.46 -17.88
N LYS A 158 -13.94 -14.63 -17.70
CA LYS A 158 -13.36 -14.88 -16.38
C LYS A 158 -13.40 -13.60 -15.54
N PRO A 159 -13.67 -13.71 -14.24
CA PRO A 159 -13.62 -12.55 -13.34
C PRO A 159 -12.19 -12.01 -13.25
N GLU A 160 -12.06 -10.69 -13.37
CA GLU A 160 -10.81 -9.94 -13.18
C GLU A 160 -10.37 -9.97 -11.73
N GLU A 161 -11.33 -9.89 -10.80
CA GLU A 161 -11.09 -9.91 -9.37
C GLU A 161 -11.53 -11.24 -8.76
N ILE A 162 -10.59 -11.93 -8.11
CA ILE A 162 -10.82 -13.18 -7.41
C ILE A 162 -10.71 -12.91 -5.91
N MET A 163 -11.68 -13.41 -5.15
CA MET A 163 -11.69 -13.23 -3.70
C MET A 163 -10.45 -13.87 -3.08
N TYR A 164 -9.78 -13.14 -2.18
CA TYR A 164 -8.64 -13.69 -1.46
C TYR A 164 -9.09 -14.87 -0.60
N GLU A 165 -8.54 -16.04 -0.89
CA GLU A 165 -8.66 -17.19 -0.01
C GLU A 165 -7.36 -17.30 0.79
N PRO A 166 -7.44 -17.52 2.12
CA PRO A 166 -6.26 -17.75 2.93
C PRO A 166 -5.44 -18.91 2.32
N PRO A 167 -4.10 -18.77 2.25
CA PRO A 167 -3.26 -19.77 1.66
C PRO A 167 -3.45 -21.09 2.39
N ARG A 168 -3.54 -22.17 1.63
CA ARG A 168 -3.61 -23.52 2.18
C ARG A 168 -2.30 -23.82 2.92
N PHE A 169 -2.33 -24.72 3.89
CA PHE A 169 -1.17 -24.97 4.76
C PHE A 169 0.11 -25.31 3.97
N TRP A 170 0.00 -25.98 2.82
CA TRP A 170 1.16 -26.28 1.97
C TRP A 170 1.70 -25.07 1.24
N GLU A 171 0.86 -24.09 0.88
CA GLU A 171 1.30 -22.80 0.35
C GLU A 171 2.06 -22.02 1.41
N ILE A 172 1.63 -22.10 2.67
CA ILE A 172 2.37 -21.54 3.82
C ILE A 172 3.74 -22.22 3.95
N ILE A 173 3.80 -23.56 3.90
CA ILE A 173 5.07 -24.30 3.93
C ILE A 173 5.97 -23.89 2.76
N ARG A 174 5.42 -23.75 1.55
CA ARG A 174 6.16 -23.28 0.38
C ARG A 174 6.74 -21.88 0.60
N ILE A 175 5.93 -20.94 1.08
CA ILE A 175 6.38 -19.56 1.40
C ILE A 175 7.50 -19.57 2.45
N ILE A 176 7.40 -20.42 3.48
CA ILE A 176 8.44 -20.55 4.51
C ILE A 176 9.73 -21.10 3.89
N LYS A 177 9.62 -22.11 3.02
CA LYS A 177 10.76 -22.70 2.31
C LYS A 177 11.44 -21.66 1.42
N GLU A 178 10.67 -20.96 0.58
CA GLU A 178 11.15 -19.88 -0.30
C GLU A 178 11.87 -18.79 0.49
N LYS A 179 11.30 -18.34 1.62
CA LYS A 179 11.96 -17.36 2.51
C LYS A 179 13.24 -17.89 3.14
N THR A 180 13.29 -19.18 3.44
CA THR A 180 14.48 -19.81 4.02
C THR A 180 15.58 -19.94 2.98
N ASP A 181 15.24 -20.35 1.76
CA ASP A 181 16.17 -20.48 0.65
C ASP A 181 16.70 -19.09 0.22
N TYR A 182 15.83 -18.07 0.16
CA TYR A 182 16.24 -16.68 -0.06
C TYR A 182 17.25 -16.18 0.98
N LYS A 183 17.02 -16.46 2.27
CA LYS A 183 17.97 -16.09 3.34
C LYS A 183 19.31 -16.79 3.22
N LYS A 184 19.32 -18.06 2.79
CA LYS A 184 20.56 -18.80 2.52
C LYS A 184 21.32 -18.17 1.36
N GLN A 185 20.63 -17.86 0.26
CA GLN A 185 21.24 -17.20 -0.88
C GLN A 185 21.86 -15.86 -0.48
N GLN A 186 21.09 -15.00 0.22
CA GLN A 186 21.59 -13.72 0.72
C GLN A 186 22.83 -13.87 1.62
N PHE A 187 22.90 -14.92 2.43
CA PHE A 187 24.09 -15.21 3.24
C PHE A 187 25.30 -15.54 2.37
N PHE A 188 25.14 -16.37 1.34
CA PHE A 188 26.22 -16.69 0.41
C PHE A 188 26.70 -15.46 -0.36
N ASP A 189 25.78 -14.67 -0.92
CA ASP A 189 26.09 -13.44 -1.66
C ASP A 189 26.87 -12.45 -0.77
N SER A 190 26.43 -12.28 0.49
CA SER A 190 27.14 -11.43 1.45
C SER A 190 28.54 -11.95 1.81
N GLU A 191 28.75 -13.27 1.89
CA GLU A 191 30.10 -13.81 2.12
C GLU A 191 31.01 -13.64 0.90
N GLU A 192 30.46 -13.77 -0.32
CA GLU A 192 31.17 -13.50 -1.57
C GLU A 192 31.66 -12.04 -1.62
N THR A 193 30.75 -11.06 -1.40
CA THR A 193 31.11 -9.63 -1.35
C THR A 193 32.23 -9.35 -0.32
N LYS A 194 32.23 -10.02 0.85
CA LYS A 194 33.32 -9.89 1.84
C LYS A 194 34.66 -10.37 1.28
N GLN A 195 34.66 -11.52 0.60
CA GLN A 195 35.90 -12.07 0.04
C GLN A 195 36.44 -11.20 -1.10
N GLU A 196 35.56 -10.64 -1.93
CA GLU A 196 35.94 -9.68 -2.97
C GLU A 196 36.61 -8.44 -2.38
N PHE A 197 35.99 -7.82 -1.36
CA PHE A 197 36.59 -6.69 -0.65
C PHE A 197 37.96 -7.03 -0.06
N ILE A 198 38.06 -8.15 0.67
CA ILE A 198 39.31 -8.59 1.29
C ILE A 198 40.40 -8.82 0.24
N THR A 199 40.04 -9.40 -0.91
CA THR A 199 40.98 -9.65 -2.02
C THR A 199 41.52 -8.33 -2.57
N ILE A 200 40.66 -7.34 -2.83
CA ILE A 200 41.09 -6.01 -3.27
C ILE A 200 42.00 -5.35 -2.23
N PHE A 201 41.60 -5.36 -0.96
CA PHE A 201 42.38 -4.71 0.09
C PHE A 201 43.77 -5.33 0.22
N LYS A 202 43.88 -6.66 0.15
CA LYS A 202 45.17 -7.36 0.15
C LYS A 202 46.02 -7.01 -1.07
N ASN A 203 45.43 -7.04 -2.27
CA ASN A 203 46.14 -6.74 -3.52
C ASN A 203 46.68 -5.31 -3.57
N LEU A 204 45.96 -4.37 -2.95
CA LEU A 204 46.34 -2.96 -2.87
C LEU A 204 47.15 -2.61 -1.61
N ASN A 205 47.45 -3.58 -0.75
CA ASN A 205 48.11 -3.38 0.54
C ASN A 205 47.39 -2.35 1.46
N ILE A 206 46.06 -2.35 1.42
CA ILE A 206 45.19 -1.51 2.25
C ILE A 206 45.00 -2.18 3.60
N GLN A 207 45.18 -1.44 4.69
CA GLN A 207 44.83 -1.92 6.01
C GLN A 207 43.33 -1.79 6.22
N TYR A 208 42.67 -2.85 6.68
CA TYR A 208 41.21 -2.90 6.80
C TYR A 208 40.76 -3.46 8.15
N TYR A 209 39.67 -2.90 8.66
CA TYR A 209 39.04 -3.31 9.91
C TYR A 209 37.54 -3.48 9.68
N PRO A 210 37.00 -4.72 9.75
CA PRO A 210 35.56 -4.95 9.55
C PRO A 210 34.74 -4.27 10.64
N LEU A 211 33.63 -3.67 10.27
CA LEU A 211 32.63 -3.16 11.20
C LEU A 211 31.56 -4.22 11.47
N SER A 212 31.16 -4.38 12.72
CA SER A 212 30.00 -5.20 13.07
C SER A 212 28.71 -4.60 12.49
N LYS A 213 27.66 -5.41 12.36
CA LYS A 213 26.34 -4.93 11.88
C LYS A 213 25.81 -3.71 12.65
N LYS A 214 26.06 -3.66 13.97
CA LYS A 214 25.68 -2.54 14.84
C LYS A 214 26.49 -1.29 14.52
N GLU A 215 27.79 -1.43 14.33
CA GLU A 215 28.69 -0.34 13.95
C GLU A 215 28.36 0.18 12.55
N THR A 216 28.12 -0.69 11.57
CA THR A 216 27.69 -0.29 10.22
C THR A 216 26.40 0.51 10.26
N THR A 217 25.41 0.06 11.06
CA THR A 217 24.14 0.78 11.22
C THR A 217 24.34 2.14 11.88
N ALA A 218 25.19 2.22 12.91
CA ALA A 218 25.53 3.48 13.57
C ALA A 218 26.26 4.43 12.62
N TYR A 219 27.19 3.91 11.83
CA TYR A 219 27.93 4.66 10.83
C TYR A 219 27.00 5.23 9.75
N LYS A 220 26.09 4.43 9.17
CA LYS A 220 25.09 4.94 8.20
C LYS A 220 24.27 6.11 8.78
N LYS A 221 23.89 6.04 10.06
CA LYS A 221 23.20 7.15 10.74
C LYS A 221 24.08 8.40 10.89
N GLN A 222 25.36 8.22 11.23
CA GLN A 222 26.33 9.32 11.31
C GLN A 222 26.58 9.94 9.94
N TRP A 223 26.70 9.11 8.90
CA TRP A 223 26.82 9.55 7.51
C TRP A 223 25.65 10.44 7.11
N VAL A 224 24.41 10.00 7.34
CA VAL A 224 23.23 10.83 7.03
C VAL A 224 23.27 12.14 7.80
N ALA A 225 23.59 12.12 9.10
CA ALA A 225 23.68 13.35 9.89
C ALA A 225 24.80 14.29 9.41
N ALA A 226 25.91 13.75 8.93
CA ALA A 226 27.06 14.51 8.48
C ALA A 226 26.85 15.18 7.11
N PHE A 227 26.05 14.58 6.24
CA PHE A 227 25.83 15.08 4.87
C PHE A 227 24.46 15.73 4.67
N SER A 228 23.49 15.54 5.56
CA SER A 228 22.18 16.22 5.43
C SER A 228 22.34 17.76 5.45
N PRO A 229 21.75 18.48 4.47
CA PRO A 229 21.69 19.94 4.51
C PRO A 229 20.91 20.43 5.74
N LEU A 230 21.34 21.56 6.32
CA LEU A 230 20.73 22.13 7.53
C LEU A 230 19.32 22.69 7.29
N ASP A 231 19.02 23.11 6.06
CA ASP A 231 17.75 23.68 5.63
C ASP A 231 16.70 22.63 5.27
N LYS A 232 17.07 21.34 5.29
CA LYS A 232 16.21 20.23 4.87
C LYS A 232 15.75 19.36 6.03
N ASN A 233 14.63 18.66 5.82
CA ASN A 233 14.03 17.82 6.84
C ASN A 233 14.85 16.54 7.08
N LEU A 234 15.68 16.54 8.12
CA LEU A 234 16.49 15.39 8.51
C LEU A 234 15.68 14.10 8.74
N LYS A 235 14.42 14.20 9.18
CA LYS A 235 13.55 13.03 9.40
C LYS A 235 13.17 12.37 8.09
N GLU A 236 12.98 13.16 7.04
CA GLU A 236 12.67 12.68 5.70
C GLU A 236 13.90 12.04 5.04
N ILE A 237 15.05 12.71 5.07
CA ILE A 237 16.32 12.18 4.54
C ILE A 237 16.68 10.85 5.22
N LYS A 238 16.48 10.74 6.54
CA LYS A 238 16.68 9.47 7.26
C LYS A 238 15.81 8.34 6.75
N LYS A 239 14.53 8.59 6.41
CA LYS A 239 13.64 7.57 5.84
C LYS A 239 14.07 7.17 4.43
N LEU A 240 14.65 8.11 3.69
CA LEU A 240 15.09 7.92 2.32
C LEU A 240 16.41 7.12 2.22
N CYS A 241 17.33 7.37 3.15
CA CYS A 241 18.70 6.84 3.09
C CYS A 241 18.94 5.61 3.99
N LEU A 242 18.05 5.33 4.95
CA LEU A 242 18.21 4.23 5.90
C LEU A 242 17.04 3.25 5.77
N ASP A 243 17.36 1.96 5.72
CA ASP A 243 16.36 0.90 5.60
C ASP A 243 15.25 1.05 6.65
N THR A 244 14.02 0.88 6.18
CA THR A 244 12.83 0.82 7.03
C THR A 244 12.20 -0.56 6.93
N ARG A 245 11.21 -0.86 7.79
CA ARG A 245 10.45 -2.12 7.68
C ARG A 245 9.70 -2.28 6.35
N LYS A 246 9.51 -1.19 5.60
CA LYS A 246 8.67 -1.16 4.39
C LYS A 246 9.49 -1.07 3.09
N PHE A 247 10.69 -0.50 3.14
CA PHE A 247 11.48 -0.22 1.93
C PHE A 247 12.98 -0.36 2.21
N THR A 248 13.69 -0.94 1.24
CA THR A 248 15.15 -0.88 1.13
C THR A 248 15.55 0.53 0.73
N SER A 249 16.62 1.06 1.30
CA SER A 249 17.03 2.46 1.12
C SER A 249 18.54 2.59 1.10
N PHE A 250 19.05 3.49 0.26
CA PHE A 250 20.46 3.61 -0.02
C PHE A 250 20.99 5.00 0.33
N LEU A 251 22.24 5.09 0.80
CA LEU A 251 22.85 6.38 1.18
C LEU A 251 22.87 7.38 0.02
N TRP A 252 23.06 6.88 -1.21
CA TRP A 252 23.12 7.71 -2.42
C TRP A 252 21.78 8.36 -2.79
N HIS A 253 20.65 7.97 -2.17
CA HIS A 253 19.37 8.62 -2.42
C HIS A 253 19.38 10.11 -2.04
N ILE A 254 20.27 10.55 -1.13
CA ILE A 254 20.43 11.99 -0.85
C ILE A 254 20.82 12.79 -2.11
N PHE A 255 21.49 12.14 -3.08
CA PHE A 255 21.92 12.75 -4.33
C PHE A 255 20.86 12.65 -5.41
N SER A 256 20.26 11.47 -5.61
CA SER A 256 19.24 11.27 -6.66
C SER A 256 17.95 12.06 -6.40
N PHE A 257 17.63 12.35 -5.14
CA PHE A 257 16.54 13.25 -4.77
C PHE A 257 16.98 14.73 -4.66
N GLU A 258 18.18 15.06 -5.15
CA GLU A 258 18.72 16.42 -5.26
C GLU A 258 18.79 17.20 -3.92
N TYR A 259 18.83 16.50 -2.79
CA TYR A 259 19.05 17.14 -1.48
C TYR A 259 20.47 17.73 -1.38
N LEU A 260 21.44 17.08 -2.03
CA LEU A 260 22.81 17.58 -2.14
C LEU A 260 23.21 17.76 -3.59
N LYS A 261 23.66 18.97 -3.93
CA LYS A 261 24.38 19.22 -5.18
C LYS A 261 25.72 18.52 -5.12
N CYS A 262 25.99 17.68 -6.09
CA CYS A 262 27.16 16.82 -6.17
C CYS A 262 27.61 16.69 -7.63
N GLU A 263 28.79 16.13 -7.81
CA GLU A 263 29.33 15.77 -9.10
C GLU A 263 28.86 14.36 -9.44
N THR A 264 28.61 14.09 -10.73
CA THR A 264 28.05 12.82 -11.20
C THR A 264 28.92 12.17 -12.25
N GLU A 265 28.65 10.89 -12.53
CA GLU A 265 29.23 10.14 -13.64
C GLU A 265 30.77 10.19 -13.68
N GLU A 266 31.36 10.50 -14.83
CA GLU A 266 32.82 10.49 -15.01
C GLU A 266 33.52 11.54 -14.14
N ASN A 267 32.90 12.70 -13.94
CA ASN A 267 33.45 13.74 -13.06
C ASN A 267 33.53 13.24 -11.61
N ALA A 268 32.52 12.50 -11.15
CA ALA A 268 32.54 11.89 -9.82
C ALA A 268 33.70 10.90 -9.66
N LYS A 269 33.94 10.06 -10.68
CA LYS A 269 35.06 9.09 -10.69
C LYS A 269 36.42 9.80 -10.67
N ILE A 270 36.59 10.82 -11.50
CA ILE A 270 37.82 11.62 -11.59
C ILE A 270 38.13 12.29 -10.24
N LEU A 271 37.13 12.87 -9.59
CA LEU A 271 37.31 13.54 -8.30
C LEU A 271 37.61 12.54 -7.18
N PHE A 272 36.86 11.43 -7.11
CA PHE A 272 37.14 10.36 -6.16
C PHE A 272 38.59 9.86 -6.27
N ASN A 273 39.06 9.59 -7.49
CA ASN A 273 40.43 9.09 -7.72
C ASN A 273 41.51 10.07 -7.21
N LYS A 274 41.23 11.39 -7.22
CA LYS A 274 42.15 12.43 -6.74
C LYS A 274 42.15 12.63 -5.22
N GLU A 275 41.18 12.08 -4.49
CA GLU A 275 41.07 12.29 -3.04
C GLU A 275 42.18 11.59 -2.25
N ASN A 276 42.57 12.21 -1.13
CA ASN A 276 43.36 11.54 -0.11
C ASN A 276 42.49 10.51 0.62
N LYS A 277 42.92 9.24 0.61
CA LYS A 277 42.20 8.10 1.20
C LYS A 277 43.01 7.45 2.32
N SER A 278 43.80 8.25 3.04
CA SER A 278 44.60 7.78 4.19
C SER A 278 43.75 7.16 5.28
N THR A 279 42.54 7.69 5.51
CA THR A 279 41.50 7.07 6.33
C THR A 279 40.13 7.24 5.68
N CYS A 280 39.44 6.13 5.44
CA CYS A 280 38.08 6.15 4.91
C CYS A 280 37.27 4.95 5.40
N VAL A 281 35.97 4.96 5.12
CA VAL A 281 35.07 3.83 5.36
C VAL A 281 34.39 3.48 4.04
N ILE A 282 34.39 2.19 3.72
CA ILE A 282 33.69 1.62 2.56
C ILE A 282 32.50 0.78 3.04
N ILE A 283 31.39 0.85 2.32
CA ILE A 283 30.14 0.15 2.65
C ILE A 283 29.54 -0.46 1.38
N SER A 284 29.31 -1.78 1.37
CA SER A 284 28.33 -2.38 0.44
C SER A 284 26.94 -2.06 0.98
N ASN A 285 26.17 -1.25 0.26
CA ASN A 285 24.86 -0.83 0.75
C ASN A 285 23.86 -1.99 0.72
N CYS A 286 23.93 -2.85 -0.31
CA CYS A 286 23.08 -4.03 -0.48
C CYS A 286 23.25 -5.05 0.65
N ASP A 287 24.50 -5.36 0.99
CA ASP A 287 24.81 -6.42 1.96
C ASP A 287 24.96 -5.90 3.40
N ASN A 288 24.98 -4.58 3.56
CA ASN A 288 25.22 -3.90 4.83
C ASN A 288 26.55 -4.35 5.50
N ILE A 289 27.57 -4.54 4.66
CA ILE A 289 28.96 -4.85 5.04
C ILE A 289 29.76 -3.56 5.00
N ALA A 290 30.60 -3.31 6.00
CA ALA A 290 31.45 -2.13 6.03
C ALA A 290 32.84 -2.41 6.59
N TYR A 291 33.82 -1.66 6.11
CA TYR A 291 35.20 -1.69 6.58
C TYR A 291 35.71 -0.28 6.79
N LYS A 292 36.44 -0.08 7.89
CA LYS A 292 37.33 1.07 8.03
C LYS A 292 38.65 0.75 7.34
N LEU A 293 39.09 1.63 6.46
CA LEU A 293 40.31 1.48 5.67
C LEU A 293 41.37 2.49 6.12
N GLN A 294 42.63 2.09 6.05
CA GLN A 294 43.79 2.96 6.17
C GLN A 294 44.75 2.71 5.00
N ASN A 295 45.41 3.78 4.54
CA ASN A 295 46.29 3.77 3.36
C ASN A 295 45.59 3.26 2.09
N ALA A 296 44.38 3.78 1.82
CA ALA A 296 43.55 3.37 0.69
C ALA A 296 43.75 4.25 -0.56
N GLU A 297 44.90 4.90 -0.72
CA GLU A 297 45.18 5.84 -1.82
C GLU A 297 45.04 5.19 -3.20
N ASN A 298 45.38 3.91 -3.30
CA ASN A 298 45.30 3.13 -4.55
C ASN A 298 43.89 2.61 -4.86
N LEU A 299 42.89 2.86 -4.00
CA LEU A 299 41.50 2.50 -4.27
C LEU A 299 40.92 3.46 -5.33
N SER A 300 40.64 2.94 -6.52
CA SER A 300 40.10 3.70 -7.65
C SER A 300 38.60 3.43 -7.88
N ALA A 301 37.92 4.37 -8.55
CA ALA A 301 36.52 4.22 -8.95
C ALA A 301 36.32 3.01 -9.88
N GLU A 302 37.29 2.73 -10.75
CA GLU A 302 37.25 1.59 -11.69
C GLU A 302 37.18 0.25 -10.95
N LEU A 303 37.96 0.09 -9.87
CA LEU A 303 37.89 -1.10 -9.03
C LEU A 303 36.54 -1.24 -8.31
N LEU A 304 35.82 -0.14 -8.10
CA LEU A 304 34.53 -0.16 -7.44
C LEU A 304 33.38 -0.53 -8.39
N GLU A 305 33.60 -0.54 -9.71
CA GLU A 305 32.59 -0.91 -10.70
C GLU A 305 32.15 -2.38 -10.59
N GLN A 306 33.01 -3.26 -10.06
CA GLN A 306 32.67 -4.67 -9.85
C GLN A 306 31.60 -4.88 -8.76
N PHE A 307 31.40 -3.90 -7.87
CA PHE A 307 30.41 -4.00 -6.81
C PHE A 307 29.06 -3.45 -7.26
N ILE A 308 27.97 -4.07 -6.80
CA ILE A 308 26.60 -3.64 -7.14
C ILE A 308 26.33 -2.22 -6.64
N ASP A 309 26.52 -1.98 -5.33
CA ASP A 309 26.25 -0.68 -4.69
C ASP A 309 27.23 -0.43 -3.55
N VAL A 310 28.07 0.59 -3.69
CA VAL A 310 29.15 0.87 -2.73
C VAL A 310 29.29 2.35 -2.45
N THR A 311 29.48 2.69 -1.17
CA THR A 311 29.76 4.06 -0.73
C THR A 311 31.09 4.10 0.01
N VAL A 312 31.97 5.01 -0.41
CA VAL A 312 33.25 5.30 0.24
C VAL A 312 33.20 6.71 0.80
N THR A 313 33.62 6.89 2.05
CA THR A 313 33.53 8.18 2.73
C THR A 313 34.80 8.46 3.51
N ALA A 314 35.28 9.69 3.47
CA ALA A 314 36.41 10.15 4.27
C ALA A 314 36.21 9.86 5.76
N GLY A 315 37.28 9.51 6.49
CA GLY A 315 37.21 9.24 7.93
C GLY A 315 36.68 10.41 8.77
N ASP A 316 36.84 11.64 8.27
CA ASP A 316 36.38 12.90 8.87
C ASP A 316 35.07 13.45 8.27
N PHE A 317 34.44 12.69 7.35
CA PHE A 317 33.25 13.10 6.60
C PHE A 317 33.44 14.38 5.76
N SER A 318 34.66 14.69 5.30
CA SER A 318 34.94 15.80 4.39
C SER A 318 34.42 15.54 2.96
N TRP A 319 34.43 14.29 2.51
CA TRP A 319 33.90 13.87 1.21
C TRP A 319 33.25 12.49 1.26
N THR A 320 32.42 12.19 0.27
CA THR A 320 31.83 10.87 0.03
C THR A 320 31.65 10.60 -1.46
N TYR A 321 31.81 9.35 -1.84
CA TYR A 321 31.64 8.81 -3.19
C TYR A 321 30.67 7.63 -3.12
N SER A 322 29.69 7.57 -4.02
CA SER A 322 28.73 6.47 -4.09
C SER A 322 28.61 5.95 -5.52
N LYS A 323 28.97 4.68 -5.73
CA LYS A 323 28.66 3.93 -6.94
C LYS A 323 27.35 3.17 -6.71
N THR A 324 26.41 3.29 -7.63
CA THR A 324 25.04 2.77 -7.53
C THR A 324 24.87 1.49 -8.34
N HIS A 325 23.76 0.80 -8.12
CA HIS A 325 23.33 -0.33 -8.94
C HIS A 325 22.41 0.07 -10.10
N GLU A 326 21.89 1.30 -10.09
CA GLU A 326 20.99 1.82 -11.11
C GLU A 326 21.78 2.54 -12.20
N SER A 327 21.72 2.04 -13.44
CA SER A 327 22.45 2.60 -14.57
C SER A 327 22.12 4.06 -14.90
N MET A 328 20.95 4.54 -14.45
CA MET A 328 20.48 5.92 -14.67
C MET A 328 20.84 6.87 -13.52
N CYS A 329 21.52 6.39 -12.46
CA CYS A 329 21.83 7.16 -11.27
C CYS A 329 23.32 7.08 -10.95
N GLY A 330 24.00 8.22 -10.78
CA GLY A 330 25.38 8.25 -10.30
C GLY A 330 26.42 7.69 -11.29
N PRO A 331 27.62 7.29 -10.81
CA PRO A 331 28.11 7.49 -9.45
C PRO A 331 28.08 8.96 -9.03
N TYR A 332 28.06 9.18 -7.72
CA TYR A 332 27.99 10.50 -7.11
C TYR A 332 29.26 10.79 -6.33
N PHE A 333 29.74 12.03 -6.39
CA PHE A 333 30.83 12.52 -5.56
C PHE A 333 30.45 13.85 -4.92
N TYR A 334 30.61 13.94 -3.61
CA TYR A 334 30.36 15.16 -2.86
C TYR A 334 31.53 15.47 -1.94
N ARG A 335 31.97 16.73 -1.96
CA ARG A 335 32.95 17.28 -1.03
C ARG A 335 32.34 18.50 -0.33
N LYS A 336 32.46 18.55 0.99
CA LYS A 336 32.05 19.72 1.76
C LYS A 336 32.95 20.90 1.40
N GLN A 337 32.34 22.07 1.21
CA GLN A 337 33.12 23.29 1.11
C GLN A 337 33.79 23.58 2.46
N PRO A 338 35.07 23.98 2.48
CA PRO A 338 35.70 24.47 3.70
C PRO A 338 34.84 25.60 4.27
N LYS A 339 34.53 25.55 5.56
CA LYS A 339 33.95 26.73 6.22
C LYS A 339 35.03 27.81 6.18
N LEU A 340 34.83 28.82 5.32
CA LEU A 340 35.54 30.08 5.44
C LEU A 340 35.08 30.68 6.78
N PHE A 341 35.97 30.68 7.77
CA PHE A 341 35.76 31.31 9.07
C PHE A 341 36.01 32.81 8.99
#